data_AF-A0A1M7EEF7-F1
#
_entry.id   AF-A0A1M7EEF7-F1
#
_cell.length_a   1.000
_cell.length_b   1.000
_cell.length_c   1.000
_cell.angle_alpha   90.00
_cell.angle_beta   90.00
_cell.angle_gamma   90.00
#
_symmetry.space_group_name_H-M   'P 1'
#
loop_
_entity.id
_entity.type
_entity.pdbx_description
1 polymer ?
#
loop_
_entity_poly.entity_id
_entity_poly.type
_entity_poly.pdbx_seq_one_letter_code
_entity_poly.pdbx_strand_id
1 'polypeptide(L)'
;MTTRRNFLIMSALAFAASPALAQFTGPSEQGAQSSVQDALDARIGAYMTLEGYITHHLREDYYRFTDGMNEIRVEIPQNVFAGRPIGPNDRVRLRVEVDRGLIGRYLWVEALEIL
;
A
#
# COMPACT_ATOMS: atom_id res chain seq x y z
N MET A 1 -29.80 14.89 59.80
CA MET A 1 -28.38 14.68 59.44
C MET A 1 -28.32 14.29 57.97
N THR A 2 -27.85 15.21 57.13
CA THR A 2 -27.87 15.10 55.66
C THR A 2 -26.49 14.67 55.18
N THR A 3 -26.33 13.44 54.70
CA THR A 3 -25.04 12.95 54.20
C THR A 3 -24.86 13.36 52.74
N ARG A 4 -23.84 14.17 52.49
CA ARG A 4 -23.46 14.71 51.17
C ARG A 4 -23.02 13.59 50.23
N ARG A 5 -23.53 13.61 49.00
CA ARG A 5 -23.18 12.67 47.93
C ARG A 5 -22.01 13.26 47.14
N ASN A 6 -20.82 12.70 47.30
CA ASN A 6 -19.62 13.10 46.55
C ASN A 6 -19.79 12.74 45.07
N PHE A 7 -19.74 13.76 44.20
CA PHE A 7 -19.67 13.60 42.75
C PHE A 7 -18.20 13.60 42.34
N LEU A 8 -17.68 12.46 41.89
CA LEU A 8 -16.38 12.38 41.22
C LEU A 8 -16.57 12.70 39.74
N ILE A 9 -16.10 13.87 39.31
CA ILE A 9 -16.06 14.27 37.91
C ILE A 9 -14.77 13.68 37.31
N MET A 10 -14.89 12.66 36.46
CA MET A 10 -13.79 12.21 35.61
C MET A 10 -13.63 13.19 34.44
N SER A 11 -12.54 13.95 34.44
CA SER A 11 -12.13 14.76 33.29
C SER A 11 -11.59 13.83 32.20
N ALA A 12 -12.34 13.66 31.11
CA ALA A 12 -11.89 12.97 29.91
C ALA A 12 -10.91 13.87 29.13
N LEU A 13 -9.64 13.45 29.05
CA LEU A 13 -8.62 14.12 28.25
C LEU A 13 -8.83 13.73 26.77
N ALA A 14 -9.43 14.61 25.98
CA ALA A 14 -9.59 14.41 24.54
C ALA A 14 -8.24 14.61 23.83
N PHE A 15 -7.64 13.54 23.33
CA PHE A 15 -6.50 13.61 22.41
C PHE A 15 -6.99 14.17 21.06
N ALA A 16 -6.69 15.43 20.77
CA ALA A 16 -6.91 16.00 19.45
C ALA A 16 -5.85 15.43 18.48
N ALA A 17 -6.29 14.59 17.54
CA ALA A 17 -5.43 14.12 16.46
C ALA A 17 -5.12 15.32 15.53
N SER A 18 -3.85 15.71 15.44
CA SER A 18 -3.43 16.73 14.46
C SER A 18 -3.42 16.11 13.05
N PRO A 19 -3.98 16.80 12.03
CA PRO A 19 -3.85 16.34 10.66
C PRO A 19 -2.38 16.44 10.24
N ALA A 20 -1.82 15.35 9.72
CA ALA A 20 -0.51 15.36 9.10
C ALA A 20 -0.61 16.14 7.78
N LEU A 21 -0.21 17.42 7.80
CA LEU A 21 -0.07 18.21 6.58
C LEU A 21 1.31 17.94 5.98
N ALA A 22 1.35 17.57 4.69
CA ALA A 22 2.59 17.42 3.97
C ALA A 22 3.38 18.74 3.99
N GLN A 23 4.65 18.69 4.40
CA GLN A 23 5.50 19.89 4.55
C GLN A 23 6.10 20.37 3.22
N PHE A 24 6.03 19.55 2.17
CA PHE A 24 6.50 19.90 0.84
C PHE A 24 5.34 20.40 -0.03
N THR A 25 5.47 21.62 -0.55
CA THR A 25 4.45 22.28 -1.40
C THR A 25 4.93 22.53 -2.82
N GLY A 26 6.00 21.86 -3.26
CA GLY A 26 6.49 21.92 -4.64
C GLY A 26 5.72 20.97 -5.57
N PRO A 27 5.96 21.04 -6.88
CA PRO A 27 5.40 20.07 -7.83
C PRO A 27 5.77 18.65 -7.40
N SER A 28 4.77 17.77 -7.32
CA SER A 28 4.99 16.33 -7.15
C SER A 28 4.92 15.65 -8.50
N GLU A 29 5.93 14.86 -8.84
CA GLU A 29 5.78 13.88 -9.91
C GLU A 29 4.94 12.72 -9.38
N GLN A 30 3.62 12.81 -9.54
CA GLN A 30 2.79 11.62 -9.49
C GLN A 30 3.09 10.83 -10.75
N GLY A 31 3.85 9.75 -10.59
CA GLY A 31 4.26 8.88 -11.70
C GLY A 31 3.05 8.47 -12.52
N ALA A 32 3.14 8.65 -13.84
CA ALA A 32 2.11 8.21 -14.76
C ALA A 32 1.82 6.72 -14.56
N GLN A 33 0.55 6.34 -14.65
CA GLN A 33 0.14 4.94 -14.62
C GLN A 33 0.86 4.17 -15.72
N SER A 34 1.61 3.15 -15.33
CA SER A 34 2.38 2.26 -16.22
C SER A 34 1.64 0.92 -16.37
N SER A 35 2.03 0.14 -17.38
CA SER A 35 1.57 -1.24 -17.57
C SER A 35 2.55 -2.25 -16.96
N VAL A 36 2.10 -3.50 -16.79
CA VAL A 36 3.00 -4.60 -16.44
C VAL A 36 4.04 -4.84 -17.54
N GLN A 37 3.71 -4.58 -18.81
CA GLN A 37 4.68 -4.67 -19.89
C GLN A 37 5.82 -3.66 -19.72
N ASP A 38 5.50 -2.41 -19.38
CA ASP A 38 6.51 -1.38 -19.09
C ASP A 38 7.43 -1.83 -17.93
N ALA A 39 6.86 -2.50 -16.93
CA ALA A 39 7.61 -3.07 -15.81
C ALA A 39 8.57 -4.20 -16.23
N LEU A 40 8.18 -5.01 -17.22
CA LEU A 40 9.02 -6.07 -17.78
C LEU A 40 10.19 -5.49 -18.60
N ASP A 41 9.97 -4.37 -19.29
CA ASP A 41 10.97 -3.72 -20.15
C ASP A 41 11.86 -2.71 -19.42
N ALA A 42 11.44 -2.25 -18.23
CA ALA A 42 12.17 -1.27 -17.44
C ALA A 42 13.58 -1.74 -17.02
N ARG A 43 14.41 -0.82 -16.57
CA ARG A 43 15.65 -1.16 -15.85
C ARG A 43 15.34 -1.64 -14.42
N ILE A 44 16.22 -2.47 -13.86
CA ILE A 44 16.20 -2.77 -12.42
C ILE A 44 16.41 -1.47 -11.63
N GLY A 45 15.71 -1.30 -10.51
CA GLY A 45 15.67 -0.10 -9.69
C GLY A 45 14.74 1.01 -10.21
N ALA A 46 13.98 0.76 -11.29
CA ALA A 46 12.98 1.71 -11.75
C ALA A 46 11.75 1.70 -10.83
N TYR A 47 11.26 2.90 -10.48
CA TYR A 47 10.00 3.07 -9.76
C TYR A 47 8.85 3.35 -10.72
N MET A 48 7.67 2.80 -10.42
CA MET A 48 6.45 3.04 -11.21
C MET A 48 5.19 2.83 -10.38
N THR A 49 4.07 3.27 -10.95
CA THR A 49 2.73 3.07 -10.40
C THR A 49 1.94 2.18 -11.35
N LEU A 50 1.42 1.06 -10.85
CA LEU A 50 0.61 0.09 -11.61
C LEU A 50 -0.78 -0.02 -10.99
N GLU A 51 -1.81 -0.21 -11.82
CA GLU A 51 -3.16 -0.52 -11.36
C GLU A 51 -3.59 -1.89 -11.87
N GLY A 52 -4.28 -2.67 -11.03
CA GLY A 52 -4.61 -4.04 -11.37
C GLY A 52 -5.19 -4.83 -10.20
N TYR A 53 -4.96 -6.13 -10.20
CA TYR A 53 -5.51 -7.07 -9.23
C TYR A 53 -4.44 -8.02 -8.71
N ILE A 54 -4.50 -8.31 -7.40
CA ILE A 54 -3.69 -9.36 -6.78
C ILE A 54 -4.48 -10.67 -6.85
N THR A 55 -4.14 -11.54 -7.79
CA THR A 55 -5.00 -12.70 -8.11
C THR A 55 -4.69 -13.93 -7.27
N HIS A 56 -3.45 -14.11 -6.84
CA HIS A 56 -3.01 -15.30 -6.10
C HIS A 56 -1.90 -14.98 -5.10
N HIS A 57 -1.96 -15.59 -3.91
CA HIS A 57 -0.78 -15.75 -3.05
C HIS A 57 0.08 -16.90 -3.59
N LEU A 58 1.38 -16.69 -3.69
CA LEU A 58 2.31 -17.69 -4.23
C LEU A 58 3.08 -18.39 -3.11
N ARG A 59 3.84 -17.62 -2.34
CA ARG A 59 4.64 -18.07 -1.18
C ARG A 59 5.16 -16.84 -0.44
N GLU A 60 5.41 -16.93 0.87
CA GLU A 60 5.98 -15.82 1.66
C GLU A 60 5.25 -14.51 1.36
N ASP A 61 5.97 -13.44 1.01
CA ASP A 61 5.41 -12.15 0.62
C ASP A 61 5.18 -12.03 -0.89
N TYR A 62 5.31 -13.13 -1.66
CA TYR A 62 5.12 -13.12 -3.10
C TYR A 62 3.68 -13.42 -3.52
N TYR A 63 3.16 -12.59 -4.41
CA TYR A 63 1.84 -12.69 -5.00
C TYR A 63 1.91 -12.56 -6.52
N ARG A 64 0.83 -12.97 -7.19
CA ARG A 64 0.61 -12.72 -8.61
C ARG A 64 -0.22 -11.45 -8.77
N PHE A 65 0.27 -10.55 -9.61
CA PHE A 65 -0.40 -9.31 -9.97
C PHE A 65 -0.67 -9.27 -11.47
N THR A 66 -1.80 -8.70 -11.87
CA THR A 66 -2.15 -8.46 -13.28
C THR A 66 -2.71 -7.06 -13.47
N ASP A 67 -2.34 -6.41 -14.57
CA ASP A 67 -3.00 -5.18 -15.06
C ASP A 67 -4.22 -5.49 -15.95
N GLY A 68 -4.57 -6.77 -16.10
CA GLY A 68 -5.64 -7.28 -16.95
C GLY A 68 -5.17 -7.76 -18.33
N MET A 69 -3.94 -7.44 -18.74
CA MET A 69 -3.35 -7.90 -20.01
C MET A 69 -2.15 -8.82 -19.78
N ASN A 70 -1.30 -8.46 -18.82
CA ASN A 70 -0.09 -9.19 -18.48
C ASN A 70 -0.07 -9.50 -16.98
N GLU A 71 0.80 -10.43 -16.60
CA GLU A 71 0.98 -10.81 -15.21
C GLU A 71 2.45 -10.74 -14.80
N ILE A 72 2.69 -10.40 -13.54
CA ILE A 72 4.01 -10.37 -12.95
C ILE A 72 3.95 -10.76 -11.47
N ARG A 73 5.06 -11.30 -10.96
CA ARG A 73 5.21 -11.54 -9.53
C ARG A 73 5.48 -10.22 -8.82
N VAL A 74 4.75 -9.96 -7.75
CA VAL A 74 4.98 -8.85 -6.83
C VAL A 74 5.40 -9.39 -5.47
N GLU A 75 6.26 -8.68 -4.76
CA GLU A 75 6.57 -8.88 -3.35
C GLU A 75 5.86 -7.80 -2.54
N ILE A 76 4.93 -8.19 -1.68
CA ILE A 76 4.11 -7.30 -0.86
C ILE A 76 4.38 -7.61 0.61
N PRO A 77 5.27 -6.85 1.27
CA PRO A 77 5.51 -7.00 2.69
C PRO A 77 4.23 -6.85 3.51
N GLN A 78 4.09 -7.61 4.61
CA GLN A 78 2.89 -7.61 5.44
C GLN A 78 2.45 -6.21 5.91
N ASN A 79 3.40 -5.31 6.19
CA ASN A 79 3.11 -3.94 6.63
C ASN A 79 2.45 -3.07 5.54
N VAL A 80 2.63 -3.41 4.26
CA VAL A 80 2.01 -2.68 3.14
C VAL A 80 0.49 -2.91 3.09
N PHE A 81 0.02 -4.10 3.47
CA PHE A 81 -1.41 -4.37 3.62
C PHE A 81 -2.03 -3.58 4.78
N ALA A 82 -1.24 -3.22 5.80
CA ALA A 82 -1.66 -2.47 6.98
C ALA A 82 -2.97 -2.99 7.62
N GLY A 83 -3.11 -4.31 7.69
CA GLY A 83 -4.27 -4.99 8.29
C GLY A 83 -5.55 -4.98 7.43
N ARG A 84 -5.51 -4.46 6.21
CA ARG A 84 -6.66 -4.47 5.30
C ARG A 84 -6.75 -5.83 4.59
N PRO A 85 -7.93 -6.48 4.60
CA PRO A 85 -8.15 -7.63 3.73
C PRO A 85 -8.20 -7.16 2.27
N ILE A 86 -7.55 -7.92 1.38
CA ILE A 86 -7.58 -7.68 -0.07
C ILE A 86 -7.82 -9.02 -0.75
N GLY A 87 -8.89 -9.08 -1.53
CA GLY A 87 -9.27 -10.22 -2.34
C GLY A 87 -8.91 -10.04 -3.82
N PRO A 88 -9.08 -11.10 -4.62
CA PRO A 88 -8.71 -11.09 -6.04
C PRO A 88 -9.57 -10.18 -6.92
N ASN A 89 -10.71 -9.71 -6.41
CA ASN A 89 -11.61 -8.80 -7.12
C ASN A 89 -11.41 -7.33 -6.73
N ASP A 90 -10.55 -7.06 -5.74
CA ASP A 90 -10.28 -5.71 -5.30
C ASP A 90 -9.25 -5.10 -6.26
N ARG A 91 -9.63 -4.03 -6.93
CA ARG A 91 -8.71 -3.28 -7.78
C ARG A 91 -7.76 -2.49 -6.88
N VAL A 92 -6.48 -2.58 -7.14
CA VAL A 92 -5.44 -1.92 -6.35
C VAL A 92 -4.54 -1.06 -7.23
N ARG A 93 -3.97 -0.02 -6.63
CA ARG A 93 -2.84 0.74 -7.15
C ARG A 93 -1.61 0.40 -6.32
N LEU A 94 -0.56 -0.03 -7.01
CA LEU A 94 0.73 -0.39 -6.42
C LEU A 94 1.77 0.63 -6.83
N ARG A 95 2.50 1.18 -5.86
CA ARG A 95 3.79 1.83 -6.11
C ARG A 95 4.88 0.80 -5.93
N VAL A 96 5.69 0.60 -6.96
CA VAL A 96 6.63 -0.52 -7.02
C VAL A 96 8.02 -0.09 -7.45
N GLU A 97 9.01 -0.86 -7.01
CA GLU A 97 10.36 -0.90 -7.55
C GLU A 97 10.55 -2.18 -8.38
N VAL A 98 11.16 -2.05 -9.55
CA VAL A 98 11.48 -3.18 -10.41
C VAL A 98 12.76 -3.86 -9.94
N ASP A 99 12.67 -5.10 -9.45
CA ASP A 99 13.79 -5.82 -8.83
C ASP A 99 14.06 -7.19 -9.49
N ARG A 100 15.12 -7.88 -9.08
CA ARG A 100 15.51 -9.20 -9.58
C ARG A 100 15.91 -10.11 -8.43
N GLY A 101 15.23 -11.25 -8.36
CA GLY A 101 15.60 -12.35 -7.49
C GLY A 101 16.24 -13.50 -8.26
N LEU A 102 16.49 -14.61 -7.55
CA LEU A 102 17.03 -15.85 -8.13
C LEU A 102 16.12 -16.43 -9.22
N ILE A 103 14.81 -16.22 -9.11
CA ILE A 103 13.78 -16.77 -10.00
C ILE A 103 13.29 -15.66 -10.97
N GLY A 104 14.19 -14.79 -11.41
CA GLY A 104 13.89 -13.70 -12.35
C GLY A 104 13.37 -12.41 -11.70
N ARG A 105 12.93 -11.48 -12.55
CA ARG A 105 12.41 -10.17 -12.15
C ARG A 105 11.09 -10.30 -11.38
N TYR A 106 10.89 -9.36 -10.46
CA TYR A 106 9.64 -9.15 -9.74
C TYR A 106 9.50 -7.66 -9.40
N LEU A 107 8.41 -7.30 -8.77
CA LEU A 107 8.15 -5.93 -8.33
C LEU A 107 8.07 -5.88 -6.80
N TRP A 108 8.96 -5.13 -6.16
CA TRP A 108 8.85 -4.85 -4.73
C TRP A 108 7.82 -3.74 -4.53
N VAL A 109 6.73 -4.03 -3.82
CA VAL A 109 5.68 -3.05 -3.51
C VAL A 109 6.07 -2.18 -2.31
N GLU A 110 6.15 -0.87 -2.53
CA GLU A 110 6.39 0.14 -1.48
C GLU A 110 5.08 0.61 -0.84
N ALA A 111 4.03 0.74 -1.65
CA ALA A 111 2.72 1.20 -1.20
C ALA A 111 1.60 0.52 -1.98
N LEU A 112 0.49 0.30 -1.28
CA LEU A 112 -0.73 -0.26 -1.84
C LEU A 112 -1.92 0.60 -1.45
N GLU A 113 -2.71 0.98 -2.44
CA GLU A 113 -4.01 1.63 -2.32
C GLU A 113 -5.09 0.73 -2.92
N ILE A 114 -6.25 0.63 -2.26
CA ILE A 114 -7.45 -0.04 -2.81
C ILE A 114 -8.25 1.05 -3.55
N LEU A 115 -8.67 0.76 -4.79
CA LEU A 115 -9.37 1.69 -5.68
C LEU A 115 -10.89 1.51 -5.67
#